data_AF-A0A966SW52-F1
#
_entry.id   AF-A0A966SW52-F1
#
_cell.length_a   1.000
_cell.length_b   1.000
_cell.length_c   1.000
_cell.angle_alpha   90.00
_cell.angle_beta   90.00
_cell.angle_gamma   90.00
#
_symmetry.space_group_name_H-M   'P 1'
#
loop_
_entity.id
_entity.type
_entity.pdbx_description
1 polymer ?
#
loop_
_entity_poly.entity_id
_entity_poly.type
_entity_poly.pdbx_seq_one_letter_code
_entity_poly.pdbx_strand_id
1 'polypeptide(L)'
;MPSVRDRDLPIASRENPHVRLAHSLLESSGRKKNAAFLVEGWRHVEGACALVTPLAIFHTEGFGRNSAAPRALLRRLATAGVPVRLVTEPIVNFLTDTVQPQGIVAVMPLPEPG
;
A
#
# COMPACT_ATOMS: atom_id res chain seq x y z
N MET A 1 -0.17 -0.37 29.82
CA MET A 1 -0.66 -1.15 28.67
C MET A 1 -1.49 -0.19 27.82
N PRO A 2 -1.02 0.29 26.66
CA PRO A 2 -1.85 1.16 25.85
C PRO A 2 -3.00 0.33 25.29
N SER A 3 -4.21 0.73 25.65
CA SER A 3 -5.48 0.25 25.12
C SER A 3 -5.40 0.17 23.60
N VAL A 4 -5.70 -1.01 23.05
CA VAL A 4 -5.92 -1.24 21.62
C VAL A 4 -7.12 -0.39 21.22
N ARG A 5 -6.88 0.87 20.85
CA ARG A 5 -7.92 1.75 20.31
C ARG A 5 -8.40 1.13 19.00
N ASP A 6 -9.72 1.17 18.84
CA ASP A 6 -10.46 0.71 17.68
C ASP A 6 -9.68 0.87 16.39
N ARG A 7 -9.53 -0.25 15.69
CA ARG A 7 -8.97 -0.33 14.35
C ARG A 7 -9.77 0.63 13.47
N ASP A 8 -9.07 1.55 12.79
CA ASP A 8 -9.65 2.24 11.65
C ASP A 8 -10.31 1.19 10.75
N LEU A 9 -11.62 1.36 10.51
CA LEU A 9 -12.38 0.46 9.65
C LEU A 9 -11.69 0.38 8.28
N PRO A 10 -11.63 -0.79 7.65
CA PRO A 10 -11.02 -0.93 6.34
C PRO A 10 -11.68 0.05 5.36
N ILE A 11 -10.86 0.82 4.63
CA ILE A 11 -11.36 1.68 3.57
C ILE A 11 -12.03 0.78 2.52
N ALA A 12 -13.32 1.00 2.29
CA ALA A 12 -14.13 0.23 1.35
C ALA A 12 -14.61 1.04 0.14
N SER A 13 -14.42 2.37 0.14
CA SER A 13 -14.91 3.26 -0.91
C SER A 13 -13.81 3.60 -1.93
N ARG A 14 -14.15 3.46 -3.22
CA ARG A 14 -13.31 3.91 -4.35
C ARG A 14 -13.22 5.43 -4.44
N GLU A 15 -14.15 6.15 -3.83
CA GLU A 15 -14.16 7.62 -3.81
C GLU A 15 -13.22 8.19 -2.75
N ASN A 16 -12.69 7.34 -1.85
CA ASN A 16 -11.70 7.77 -0.87
C ASN A 16 -10.51 8.45 -1.59
N PRO A 17 -10.10 9.66 -1.18
CA PRO A 17 -9.06 10.42 -1.87
C PRO A 17 -7.73 9.65 -2.04
N HIS A 18 -7.36 8.83 -1.06
CA HIS A 18 -6.14 8.02 -1.13
C HIS A 18 -6.26 6.87 -2.13
N VAL A 19 -7.44 6.24 -2.20
CA VAL A 19 -7.73 5.19 -3.19
C VAL A 19 -7.76 5.78 -4.60
N ARG A 20 -8.39 6.95 -4.78
CA ARG A 20 -8.41 7.65 -6.08
C ARG A 20 -7.01 8.04 -6.54
N LEU A 21 -6.19 8.56 -5.63
CA LEU A 21 -4.80 8.90 -5.94
C LEU A 21 -4.03 7.66 -6.35
N ALA A 22 -4.07 6.59 -5.55
CA ALA A 22 -3.40 5.34 -5.86
C ALA A 22 -3.87 4.77 -7.21
N HIS A 23 -5.17 4.70 -7.44
CA HIS A 23 -5.75 4.23 -8.71
C HIS A 23 -5.27 5.05 -9.91
N SER A 24 -5.12 6.38 -9.76
CA SER A 24 -4.63 7.22 -10.85
C SER A 24 -3.22 6.82 -11.33
N LEU A 25 -2.43 6.14 -10.51
CA LEU A 25 -1.07 5.70 -10.84
C LEU A 25 -1.02 4.47 -11.76
N LEU A 26 -2.17 3.81 -12.01
CA LEU A 26 -2.28 2.78 -13.06
C LEU A 26 -2.05 3.41 -14.45
N GLU A 27 -2.42 4.68 -14.61
CA GLU A 27 -2.24 5.43 -15.84
C GLU A 27 -0.89 6.15 -15.91
N SER A 28 -0.31 6.21 -17.10
CA SER A 28 1.00 6.87 -17.32
C SER A 28 0.99 8.36 -16.98
N SER A 29 -0.13 9.06 -17.25
CA SER A 29 -0.33 10.47 -16.92
C SER A 29 -0.39 10.70 -15.41
N GLY A 30 -1.04 9.80 -14.67
CA GLY A 30 -1.12 9.86 -13.21
C GLY A 30 0.23 9.60 -12.55
N ARG A 31 1.04 8.66 -13.06
CA ARG A 31 2.41 8.44 -12.56
C ARG A 31 3.28 9.68 -12.68
N LYS A 32 3.26 10.33 -13.86
CA LYS A 32 4.02 11.56 -14.12
C LYS A 32 3.55 12.71 -13.22
N LYS A 33 2.23 12.91 -13.11
CA LYS A 33 1.65 13.99 -12.31
C LYS A 33 1.99 13.89 -10.82
N ASN A 34 2.00 12.67 -10.28
CA ASN A 34 2.22 12.43 -8.86
C ASN A 34 3.66 12.04 -8.53
N ALA A 35 4.55 11.97 -9.52
CA ALA A 35 5.91 11.45 -9.39
C ALA A 35 5.96 10.12 -8.61
N ALA A 36 5.05 9.19 -8.90
CA ALA A 36 4.85 7.96 -8.14
C ALA A 36 4.37 6.79 -9.01
N PHE A 37 4.50 5.57 -8.50
CA PHE A 37 4.00 4.35 -9.15
C PHE A 37 3.56 3.31 -8.12
N LEU A 38 2.76 2.33 -8.56
CA LEU A 38 2.31 1.22 -7.71
C LEU A 38 3.27 0.04 -7.81
N VAL A 39 3.51 -0.61 -6.67
CA VAL A 39 4.18 -1.91 -6.57
C VAL A 39 3.24 -2.87 -5.85
N GLU A 40 2.98 -4.01 -6.46
CA GLU A 40 2.01 -4.98 -5.97
C GLU A 40 2.67 -6.30 -5.56
N GLY A 41 2.10 -6.93 -4.53
CA GLY A 41 2.51 -8.25 -4.07
C GLY A 41 3.70 -8.22 -3.11
N TRP A 42 3.71 -9.17 -2.18
CA TRP A 42 4.60 -9.12 -1.02
C TRP A 42 6.08 -9.03 -1.41
N ARG A 43 6.54 -9.89 -2.32
CA ARG A 43 7.96 -9.95 -2.70
C ARG A 43 8.45 -8.66 -3.36
N HIS A 44 7.64 -8.06 -4.23
CA HIS A 44 8.00 -6.81 -4.88
C HIS A 44 7.96 -5.64 -3.90
N VAL A 45 6.93 -5.57 -3.05
CA VAL A 45 6.82 -4.53 -2.03
C VAL A 45 7.97 -4.63 -1.03
N GLU A 46 8.30 -5.83 -0.55
CA GLU A 46 9.42 -6.06 0.35
C GLU A 46 10.75 -5.59 -0.26
N GLY A 47 11.04 -6.01 -1.50
CA GLY A 47 12.25 -5.60 -2.22
C GLY A 47 12.31 -4.10 -2.47
N ALA A 48 11.20 -3.48 -2.89
CA ALA A 48 11.13 -2.04 -3.13
C ALA A 48 11.34 -1.23 -1.84
N CYS A 49 10.73 -1.66 -0.73
CA CYS A 49 10.88 -1.04 0.59
C CYS A 49 12.29 -1.22 1.19
N ALA A 50 13.11 -2.13 0.66
CA ALA A 50 14.51 -2.26 1.05
C ALA A 50 15.39 -1.19 0.39
N LEU A 51 14.96 -0.62 -0.75
CA LEU A 51 15.70 0.38 -1.51
C LEU A 51 15.21 1.80 -1.24
N VAL A 52 13.89 1.98 -1.14
CA VAL A 52 13.25 3.30 -1.08
C VAL A 52 12.09 3.27 -0.09
N THR A 53 11.91 4.34 0.68
CA THR A 53 10.75 4.48 1.58
C THR A 53 9.48 4.74 0.74
N PRO A 54 8.42 3.92 0.88
CA PRO A 54 7.16 4.14 0.17
C PRO A 54 6.45 5.40 0.69
N LEU A 55 5.66 6.02 -0.19
CA LEU A 55 4.78 7.15 0.14
C LEU A 55 3.52 6.70 0.90
N ALA A 56 3.04 5.49 0.62
CA ALA A 56 1.91 4.87 1.32
C ALA A 56 1.88 3.35 1.09
N ILE A 57 1.26 2.63 2.01
CA ILE A 57 0.96 1.20 1.89
C ILE A 57 -0.55 1.00 2.04
N PHE A 58 -1.13 0.16 1.18
CA PHE A 58 -2.48 -0.36 1.29
C PHE A 58 -2.39 -1.88 1.50
N HIS A 59 -3.11 -2.40 2.49
CA HIS A 59 -3.16 -3.85 2.73
C HIS A 59 -4.55 -4.32 3.16
N THR A 60 -4.87 -5.59 2.90
CA THR A 60 -6.08 -6.22 3.40
C THR A 60 -5.91 -6.73 4.82
N GLU A 61 -7.00 -7.05 5.49
CA GLU A 61 -6.96 -7.66 6.84
C GLU A 61 -6.38 -9.08 6.83
N GLY A 62 -6.50 -9.80 5.71
CA GLY A 62 -5.91 -11.11 5.50
C GLY A 62 -4.39 -11.08 5.36
N PHE A 63 -3.84 -9.93 4.96
CA PHE A 63 -2.43 -9.79 4.67
C PHE A 63 -1.55 -10.03 5.89
N GLY A 64 -0.57 -10.92 5.74
CA GLY A 64 0.36 -11.25 6.82
C GLY A 64 -0.26 -12.03 7.97
N ARG A 65 -1.48 -12.60 7.87
CA ARG A 65 -2.04 -13.47 8.93
C ARG A 65 -1.15 -14.69 9.22
N ASN A 66 -0.58 -15.28 8.17
CA ASN A 66 0.18 -16.53 8.27
C ASN A 66 1.70 -16.34 8.41
N SER A 67 2.22 -15.10 8.45
CA SER A 67 3.66 -14.85 8.54
C SER A 67 4.01 -13.60 9.36
N ALA A 68 5.09 -13.68 10.12
CA ALA A 68 5.57 -12.57 10.96
C ALA A 68 6.25 -11.46 10.15
N ALA A 69 6.91 -11.79 9.03
CA ALA A 69 7.69 -10.83 8.24
C ALA A 69 6.82 -9.71 7.62
N PRO A 70 5.67 -9.99 6.97
CA PRO A 70 4.75 -8.95 6.52
C PRO A 70 4.31 -7.97 7.60
N ARG A 71 3.93 -8.49 8.78
CA ARG A 71 3.52 -7.66 9.92
C ARG A 71 4.67 -6.81 10.46
N ALA A 72 5.89 -7.35 10.45
CA ALA A 72 7.08 -6.61 10.85
C ALA A 72 7.36 -5.44 9.89
N LEU A 73 7.21 -5.63 8.58
CA LEU A 73 7.35 -4.55 7.61
C LEU A 73 6.31 -3.45 7.85
N LEU A 74 5.02 -3.80 7.97
CA LEU A 74 3.96 -2.82 8.20
C LEU A 74 4.20 -1.99 9.46
N ARG A 75 4.58 -2.63 10.57
CA ARG A 75 4.92 -1.93 11.81
C ARG A 75 6.12 -1.02 11.63
N ARG A 76 7.20 -1.49 10.98
CA ARG A 76 8.40 -0.69 10.73
C ARG A 76 8.07 0.57 9.92
N LEU A 77 7.27 0.44 8.87
CA LEU A 77 6.84 1.56 8.03
C LEU A 77 5.93 2.52 8.80
N ALA A 78 4.97 2.01 9.56
CA ALA A 78 4.10 2.84 10.40
C ALA A 78 4.90 3.63 11.47
N THR A 79 5.88 2.98 12.13
CA THR A 79 6.79 3.66 13.08
C THR A 79 7.66 4.72 12.39
N ALA A 80 7.99 4.52 11.12
CA ALA A 80 8.71 5.51 10.31
C ALA A 80 7.81 6.65 9.77
N GLY A 81 6.52 6.67 10.13
CA GLY A 81 5.56 7.70 9.71
C GLY A 81 4.96 7.47 8.33
N VAL A 82 5.23 6.33 7.69
CA VAL A 82 4.58 5.98 6.42
C VAL A 82 3.10 5.69 6.67
N PRO A 83 2.17 6.28 5.90
CA PRO A 83 0.77 5.93 5.96
C PRO A 83 0.54 4.46 5.59
N VAL A 84 0.16 3.65 6.58
CA VAL A 84 -0.26 2.25 6.39
C VAL A 84 -1.77 2.17 6.53
N ARG A 85 -2.47 1.83 5.43
CA ARG A 85 -3.92 1.88 5.33
C ARG A 85 -4.49 0.48 5.17
N LEU A 86 -5.38 0.12 6.09
CA LEU A 86 -6.20 -1.07 5.96
C LEU A 86 -7.32 -0.80 4.94
N VAL A 87 -7.47 -1.70 3.97
CA VAL A 87 -8.51 -1.62 2.94
C VAL A 87 -9.22 -2.95 2.77
N THR A 88 -10.39 -2.93 2.12
CA THR A 88 -11.11 -4.16 1.77
C THR A 88 -10.48 -4.84 0.54
N GLU A 89 -10.76 -6.13 0.34
CA GLU A 89 -10.31 -6.86 -0.85
C GLU A 89 -10.75 -6.20 -2.17
N PRO A 90 -12.02 -5.73 -2.32
CA PRO A 90 -12.42 -5.01 -3.53
C PRO A 90 -11.60 -3.75 -3.82
N ILE A 91 -11.05 -3.10 -2.81
CA ILE A 91 -10.21 -1.92 -2.97
C ILE A 91 -8.79 -2.31 -3.39
N VAL A 92 -8.20 -3.37 -2.83
CA VAL A 92 -6.94 -3.89 -3.36
C VAL A 92 -7.11 -4.32 -4.81
N ASN A 93 -8.14 -5.11 -5.14
CA ASN A 93 -8.41 -5.55 -6.51
C ASN A 93 -8.58 -4.37 -7.49
N PHE A 94 -9.14 -3.26 -7.01
CA PHE A 94 -9.27 -2.04 -7.80
C PHE A 94 -7.94 -1.32 -8.03
N LEU A 95 -7.00 -1.44 -7.10
CA LEU A 95 -5.65 -0.86 -7.19
C LEU A 95 -4.65 -1.77 -7.89
N THR A 96 -5.07 -2.94 -8.38
CA THR A 96 -4.21 -3.94 -9.00
C THR A 96 -4.70 -4.37 -10.36
N ASP A 97 -3.80 -4.51 -11.33
CA ASP A 97 -4.13 -5.10 -12.64
C ASP A 97 -4.13 -6.65 -12.61
N THR A 98 -3.81 -7.25 -11.48
CA THR A 98 -3.66 -8.70 -11.32
C THR A 98 -4.94 -9.40 -10.87
N VAL A 99 -5.20 -10.60 -11.42
CA VAL A 99 -6.38 -11.42 -11.13
C VAL A 99 -6.33 -12.06 -9.72
N GLN A 100 -5.15 -12.10 -9.08
CA GLN A 100 -4.96 -12.63 -7.72
C GLN A 100 -4.02 -11.74 -6.90
N PRO A 101 -4.50 -10.60 -6.40
CA PRO A 101 -3.67 -9.72 -5.60
C PRO A 101 -3.35 -10.36 -4.24
N GLN A 102 -2.08 -10.32 -3.85
CA GLN A 102 -1.59 -10.89 -2.58
C GLN A 102 -1.93 -10.01 -1.36
N GLY A 103 -2.93 -9.12 -1.48
CA GLY A 103 -3.44 -8.31 -0.38
C GLY A 103 -2.56 -7.14 0.05
N ILE A 104 -1.55 -6.73 -0.73
CA ILE A 104 -0.72 -5.55 -0.45
C ILE A 104 -0.34 -4.79 -1.72
N VAL A 105 -0.38 -3.47 -1.63
CA VAL A 105 0.06 -2.52 -2.65
C VAL A 105 0.85 -1.39 -1.99
N ALA A 106 1.97 -1.01 -2.58
CA ALA A 106 2.79 0.13 -2.16
C ALA A 106 2.73 1.24 -3.20
N VAL A 107 2.62 2.48 -2.75
CA VAL A 107 2.87 3.67 -3.57
C VAL A 107 4.33 4.05 -3.38
N MET A 108 5.13 3.90 -4.43
CA MET A 108 6.55 4.22 -4.44
C MET A 108 6.77 5.57 -5.13
N PRO A 109 7.71 6.40 -4.67
CA PRO A 109 8.10 7.58 -5.42
C PRO A 109 8.84 7.14 -6.70
N LEU A 110 8.64 7.87 -7.80
CA LEU A 110 9.49 7.70 -8.98
C LEU A 110 10.92 8.14 -8.62
N PRO A 111 11.95 7.41 -9.05
CA PRO A 111 13.32 7.86 -8.87
C PRO A 111 13.49 9.20 -9.60
N GLU A 112 14.06 10.19 -8.91
CA GLU A 112 14.46 11.43 -9.57
C GLU A 112 15.48 11.10 -10.66
N PRO A 113 15.32 11.60 -11.89
CA PRO A 113 16.39 11.51 -12.88
C PRO A 113 17.56 12.33 -12.33
N GLY A 114 18.63 11.63 -11.96
CA GLY A 114 19.90 12.24 -11.56
C GLY A 114 20.59 12.96 -12.71
#